data_AF-A0A2V9X903-F1
#
_entry.id   AF-A0A2V9X903-F1
#
_cell.length_a   1.000
_cell.length_b   1.000
_cell.length_c   1.000
_cell.angle_alpha   90.00
_cell.angle_beta   90.00
_cell.angle_gamma   90.00
#
_symmetry.space_group_name_H-M   'P 1'
#
loop_
_entity.id
_entity.type
_entity.pdbx_description
1 polymer ?
#
loop_
_entity_poly.entity_id
_entity_poly.type
_entity_poly.pdbx_seq_one_letter_code
_entity_poly.pdbx_strand_id
1 'polypeptide(L)' 'MLSKREEQVVRCLVEGRTNSAIARELKISENTVKNYLYRIFNKLGVSQ' A
#
# COMPACT_ATOMS: atom_id res chain seq x y z
N MET A 1 7.55 10.10 -6.90
CA MET A 1 7.92 10.11 -5.47
C MET A 1 6.74 9.57 -4.65
N LEU A 2 6.99 8.61 -3.76
CA LEU A 2 5.98 8.08 -2.86
C LEU A 2 5.86 9.00 -1.62
N SER A 3 4.67 9.05 -1.04
CA SER A 3 4.47 9.65 0.27
C SER A 3 4.95 8.69 1.36
N LYS A 4 5.26 9.22 2.56
CA LYS A 4 5.63 8.39 3.73
C LYS A 4 4.62 7.26 3.99
N ARG A 5 3.34 7.50 3.72
CA ARG A 5 2.28 6.51 3.94
C ARG A 5 2.27 5.42 2.88
N GLU A 6 2.52 5.78 1.63
CA GLU A 6 2.68 4.82 0.54
C GLU A 6 3.95 3.97 0.74
N GLU A 7 5.06 4.57 1.20
CA GLU A 7 6.29 3.82 1.54
C GLU A 7 6.05 2.78 2.64
N GLN A 8 5.29 3.13 3.68
CA GLN A 8 4.90 2.18 4.73
C GLN A 8 4.09 1.00 4.16
N VAL A 9 3.14 1.28 3.28
CA VAL A 9 2.34 0.23 2.61
C VAL A 9 3.22 -0.65 1.73
N VAL A 10 4.14 -0.07 0.95
CA VAL A 10 5.09 -0.84 0.11
C VAL A 10 5.98 -1.72 0.97
N ARG A 11 6.49 -1.23 2.09
CA ARG A 11 7.35 -2.02 2.97
C ARG A 11 6.64 -3.27 3.48
N CYS A 12 5.42 -3.11 4.00
CA CYS A 12 4.62 -4.24 4.45
C CYS A 12 4.27 -5.20 3.30
N LEU A 13 4.05 -4.69 2.09
CA LEU A 13 3.80 -5.51 0.90
C LEU A 13 5.03 -6.35 0.51
N VAL A 14 6.22 -5.77 0.53
CA VAL A 14 7.50 -6.46 0.23
C VAL A 14 7.80 -7.53 1.29
N GLU A 15 7.36 -7.35 2.53
CA GLU A 15 7.40 -8.36 3.58
C GLU A 15 6.38 -9.51 3.37
N GLY A 16 5.58 -9.48 2.30
CA GLY A 16 4.60 -10.52 1.98
C GLY A 16 3.30 -10.44 2.79
N ARG A 17 3.01 -9.30 3.42
CA ARG A 17 1.80 -9.14 4.24
C ARG A 17 0.54 -9.01 3.36
N THR A 18 -0.56 -9.57 3.85
CA THR A 18 -1.89 -9.40 3.23
C THR A 18 -2.46 -8.01 3.50
N ASN A 19 -3.38 -7.54 2.66
CA ASN A 19 -4.03 -6.22 2.84
C ASN A 19 -4.66 -6.05 4.23
N SER A 20 -5.25 -7.10 4.79
CA SER A 20 -5.82 -7.10 6.15
C SER A 20 -4.75 -6.95 7.24
N ALA A 21 -3.59 -7.60 7.08
CA ALA A 21 -2.46 -7.45 7.98
C ALA A 21 -1.86 -6.03 7.91
N ILE A 22 -1.71 -5.48 6.71
CA ILE A 22 -1.24 -4.10 6.47
C ILE A 22 -2.21 -3.09 7.11
N ALA A 23 -3.52 -3.29 6.90
CA ALA A 23 -4.57 -2.46 7.47
C ALA A 23 -4.49 -2.43 9.01
N ARG A 24 -4.32 -3.59 9.64
CA ARG A 24 -4.16 -3.71 11.09
C ARG A 24 -2.90 -3.03 11.60
N GLU A 25 -1.77 -3.23 10.94
CA GLU A 25 -0.48 -2.66 11.32
C GLU A 25 -0.46 -1.13 11.22
N LEU A 26 -1.00 -0.61 10.12
CA LEU A 26 -1.04 0.84 9.87
C LEU A 26 -2.25 1.52 10.51
N LYS A 27 -3.16 0.77 11.16
CA LYS A 27 -4.41 1.26 11.76
C LYS A 27 -5.27 2.02 10.74
N ILE A 28 -5.49 1.43 9.57
CA ILE A 28 -6.33 1.96 8.50
C ILE A 28 -7.28 0.87 7.99
N SER A 29 -8.25 1.23 7.16
CA SER A 29 -9.13 0.23 6.53
C SER A 29 -8.41 -0.50 5.38
N GLU A 30 -8.82 -1.73 5.09
CA GLU A 30 -8.34 -2.45 3.89
C GLU A 30 -8.64 -1.69 2.60
N ASN A 31 -9.76 -0.98 2.54
CA ASN A 31 -10.09 -0.13 1.40
C ASN A 31 -9.06 1.00 1.22
N THR A 32 -8.60 1.59 2.33
CA THR A 32 -7.52 2.59 2.32
C THR A 32 -6.20 1.97 1.84
N VAL A 33 -5.88 0.74 2.24
CA VAL A 33 -4.69 0.02 1.73
C VAL A 33 -4.78 -0.17 0.22
N LYS A 34 -5.93 -0.66 -0.29
CA LYS A 34 -6.17 -0.82 -1.73
C LYS A 34 -5.99 0.49 -2.49
N ASN A 35 -6.49 1.60 -1.94
CA ASN A 35 -6.32 2.93 -2.54
C ASN A 35 -4.85 3.37 -2.58
N TYR A 36 -4.07 3.09 -1.53
CA TYR A 36 -2.63 3.34 -1.55
C TYR A 36 -1.94 2.49 -2.61
N LEU A 37 -2.23 1.18 -2.67
CA LEU A 37 -1.66 0.29 -3.67
C LEU A 37 -1.98 0.74 -5.11
N TYR A 38 -3.23 1.13 -5.38
CA TYR A 38 -3.61 1.70 -6.67
C TYR A 38 -2.77 2.92 -7.04
N ARG A 39 -2.61 3.87 -6.10
CA ARG A 39 -1.78 5.06 -6.31
C ARG A 39 -0.31 4.72 -6.51
N ILE A 40 0.22 3.76 -5.77
CA ILE A 40 1.59 3.27 -5.90
C ILE A 40 1.81 2.67 -7.29
N PHE A 41 0.96 1.74 -7.73
CA PHE A 41 1.09 1.12 -9.06
C PHE A 41 0.99 2.15 -10.18
N ASN A 42 0.08 3.11 -10.06
CA ASN A 42 -0.06 4.18 -11.03
C ASN A 42 1.20 5.08 -11.08
N LYS A 43 1.78 5.40 -9.92
CA LYS A 43 3.05 6.16 -9.83
C LYS A 43 4.24 5.40 -10.40
N LEU A 44 4.21 4.07 -10.37
CA LEU A 44 5.26 3.21 -10.92
C LEU A 44 5.04 2.89 -12.41
N GLY A 45 3.98 3.41 -13.03
CA GLY A 45 3.66 3.13 -14.43
C GLY A 45 3.27 1.67 -14.69
N VAL A 46 2.84 0.95 -13.64
CA VAL A 46 2.40 -0.46 -13.71
C VAL A 46 0.90 -0.55 -14.06
N SER A 47 0.25 0.58 -14.38
CA SER A 47 -1.11 0.61 -14.90
C SER A 47 -1.12 0.04 -16.33
N GLN A 48 -1.66 -1.18 -16.50
CA GLN A 48 -2.17 -1.64 -17.80
C GLN A 48 -3.53 -1.03 -18.10
#